data_AF-A0A150FRL7-F1
#
_entry.id   AF-A0A150FRL7-F1
#
_cell.length_a   1.000
_cell.length_b   1.000
_cell.length_c   1.000
_cell.angle_alpha   90.00
_cell.angle_beta   90.00
_cell.angle_gamma   90.00
#
_symmetry.space_group_name_H-M   'P 1'
#
loop_
_entity.id
_entity.type
_entity.pdbx_description
1 polymer ?
#
loop_
_entity_poly.entity_id
_entity_poly.type
_entity_poly.pdbx_seq_one_letter_code
_entity_poly.pdbx_strand_id
1 'polypeptide(L)'
;MNNVLYNYSLYFLLIAVICGYMIYIYKKYEEKVAIKEARELAYKLMLTAEKLFVKGDEKFIWVVNKFYNMLPEYTKNLFTEEDVENFIQKSFDEIKDILDDGMKNNSINK
;
A
#
# COMPACT_ATOMS: atom_id res chain seq x y z
N MET A 1 45.73 -25.48 -0.66
CA MET A 1 45.17 -24.24 -1.25
C MET A 1 43.74 -24.41 -1.81
N ASN A 2 43.29 -25.61 -2.19
CA ASN A 2 41.98 -25.80 -2.83
C ASN A 2 40.77 -25.68 -1.87
N ASN A 3 40.92 -26.05 -0.59
CA ASN A 3 39.83 -25.97 0.39
C ASN A 3 39.43 -24.53 0.76
N VAL A 4 40.37 -23.60 0.70
CA VAL A 4 40.14 -22.20 1.06
C VAL A 4 39.30 -21.51 -0.03
N LEU A 5 39.65 -21.71 -1.30
CA LEU A 5 38.88 -21.20 -2.45
C LEU A 5 37.47 -21.81 -2.52
N TYR A 6 37.34 -23.11 -2.21
CA TYR A 6 36.03 -23.79 -2.18
C TYR A 6 35.13 -23.26 -1.06
N ASN A 7 35.70 -23.00 0.12
CA ASN A 7 34.95 -22.40 1.24
C ASN A 7 34.47 -20.99 0.90
N TYR A 8 35.33 -20.12 0.34
CA TYR A 8 34.90 -18.77 -0.09
C TYR A 8 33.83 -18.82 -1.19
N SER A 9 33.94 -19.75 -2.15
CA SER A 9 32.93 -19.96 -3.19
C SER A 9 31.58 -20.39 -2.60
N LEU A 10 31.57 -21.26 -1.59
CA LEU A 10 30.37 -21.67 -0.86
C LEU A 10 29.72 -20.50 -0.11
N TYR A 11 30.50 -19.61 0.52
CA TYR A 11 29.97 -18.42 1.19
C TYR A 11 29.29 -17.46 0.19
N PHE A 12 29.89 -17.22 -0.97
CA PHE A 12 29.26 -16.41 -2.02
C PHE A 12 27.96 -17.01 -2.53
N LEU A 13 27.92 -18.34 -2.70
CA LEU A 13 26.71 -19.05 -3.13
C LEU A 13 25.60 -18.97 -2.07
N LEU A 14 25.95 -19.09 -0.79
CA LEU A 14 25.01 -18.95 0.32
C LEU A 14 24.41 -17.54 0.39
N ILE A 15 25.24 -16.51 0.23
CA ILE A 15 24.81 -15.10 0.19
C ILE A 15 23.88 -14.87 -1.00
N ALA A 16 24.23 -15.38 -2.19
CA ALA A 16 23.40 -15.25 -3.38
C ALA A 16 22.01 -15.91 -3.22
N VAL A 17 21.94 -17.07 -2.55
CA VAL A 17 20.68 -17.75 -2.24
C VAL A 17 19.84 -16.95 -1.25
N ILE A 18 20.44 -16.39 -0.20
CA ILE A 18 19.74 -15.54 0.77
C ILE A 18 19.20 -14.27 0.09
N CYS A 19 20.02 -13.58 -0.72
CA CYS A 19 19.59 -12.41 -1.47
C CYS A 19 18.46 -12.74 -2.46
N GLY A 20 18.57 -13.85 -3.19
CA GLY A 20 17.52 -14.31 -4.10
C GLY A 20 16.21 -14.65 -3.37
N TYR A 21 16.30 -15.26 -2.19
CA TYR A 21 15.16 -15.58 -1.36
C TYR A 21 14.49 -14.32 -0.80
N MET A 22 15.26 -13.32 -0.37
CA MET A 22 14.74 -12.01 0.03
C MET A 22 13.97 -11.38 -1.14
N ILE A 23 14.58 -11.27 -2.32
CA ILE A 23 13.91 -10.73 -3.54
C ILE A 23 12.62 -11.49 -3.86
N TYR A 24 12.62 -12.82 -3.69
CA TYR A 24 11.44 -13.65 -3.89
C TYR A 24 10.32 -13.33 -2.90
N ILE A 25 10.63 -13.18 -1.60
CA ILE A 25 9.67 -12.77 -0.57
C ILE A 25 9.14 -11.36 -0.86
N TYR A 26 10.02 -10.40 -1.14
CA TYR A 26 9.67 -9.03 -1.54
C TYR A 26 8.65 -9.03 -2.70
N LYS A 27 8.94 -9.79 -3.76
CA LYS A 27 8.05 -9.89 -4.93
C LYS A 27 6.74 -10.63 -4.65
N LYS A 28 6.75 -11.60 -3.73
CA LYS A 28 5.61 -12.49 -3.49
C LYS A 28 4.62 -11.93 -2.47
N TYR A 29 5.08 -11.18 -1.48
CA TYR A 29 4.25 -10.82 -0.33
C TYR A 29 4.02 -9.32 -0.13
N GLU A 30 4.94 -8.44 -0.52
CA GLU A 30 4.93 -7.12 0.11
C GLU A 30 3.96 -6.12 -0.53
N GLU A 31 4.04 -5.87 -1.83
CA GLU A 31 3.34 -4.71 -2.38
C GLU A 31 1.83 -4.96 -2.51
N LYS A 32 1.42 -6.12 -3.04
CA LYS A 32 0.00 -6.37 -3.35
C LYS A 32 -0.86 -6.62 -2.12
N VAL A 33 -0.31 -7.26 -1.08
CA VAL A 33 -1.08 -7.57 0.14
C VAL A 33 -1.17 -6.33 1.01
N ALA A 34 -0.05 -5.63 1.25
CA ALA A 34 -0.05 -4.41 2.05
C ALA A 34 -0.92 -3.31 1.44
N ILE A 35 -0.84 -3.11 0.11
CA ILE A 35 -1.72 -2.13 -0.58
C ILE A 35 -3.19 -2.54 -0.50
N LYS A 36 -3.49 -3.85 -0.59
CA LYS A 36 -4.87 -4.33 -0.45
C LYS A 36 -5.42 -4.07 0.95
N GLU A 37 -4.66 -4.36 1.99
CA GLU A 37 -5.04 -4.10 3.38
C GLU A 37 -5.19 -2.60 3.66
N ALA A 38 -4.26 -1.78 3.16
CA ALA A 38 -4.34 -0.32 3.21
C ALA A 38 -5.63 0.20 2.55
N ARG A 39 -5.98 -0.35 1.39
CA ARG A 39 -7.21 0.01 0.68
C ARG A 39 -8.47 -0.39 1.45
N GLU A 40 -8.50 -1.60 1.99
CA GLU A 40 -9.60 -2.06 2.85
C GLU A 40 -9.77 -1.17 4.10
N LEU A 41 -8.66 -0.71 4.70
CA LEU A 41 -8.69 0.23 5.81
C LEU A 41 -9.26 1.59 5.38
N ALA A 42 -8.80 2.13 4.24
CA ALA A 42 -9.33 3.38 3.68
C ALA A 42 -10.85 3.29 3.47
N TYR A 43 -11.36 2.17 2.94
CA TYR A 43 -12.80 1.95 2.73
C TYR A 43 -13.60 1.93 4.05
N LYS A 44 -13.07 1.27 5.08
CA LYS A 44 -13.70 1.27 6.41
C LYS A 44 -13.76 2.68 7.00
N LEU A 45 -12.69 3.46 6.84
CA LEU A 45 -12.65 4.84 7.30
C LEU A 45 -13.62 5.73 6.52
N MET A 46 -13.70 5.60 5.19
CA MET A 46 -14.67 6.32 4.36
C MET A 46 -16.12 6.02 4.81
N LEU A 47 -16.47 4.74 5.00
CA LEU A 47 -17.79 4.34 5.49
C LEU A 47 -18.09 4.88 6.90
N THR A 48 -17.05 4.98 7.74
CA THR A 48 -17.20 5.54 9.09
C THR A 48 -17.41 7.05 9.01
N ALA A 49 -16.67 7.76 8.16
CA ALA A 49 -16.83 9.19 7.95
C ALA A 49 -18.23 9.53 7.41
N GLU A 50 -18.77 8.72 6.49
CA GLU A 50 -20.13 8.84 5.98
C GLU A 50 -21.20 8.80 7.08
N LYS A 51 -20.97 8.02 8.15
CA LYS A 51 -21.88 7.94 9.30
C LYS A 51 -21.72 9.09 10.29
N LEU A 52 -20.52 9.68 10.37
CA LEU A 52 -20.17 10.66 11.38
C LEU A 52 -20.39 12.11 10.93
N PHE A 53 -20.30 12.38 9.63
CA PHE A 53 -20.32 13.75 9.10
C PHE A 53 -21.38 13.90 8.00
N VAL A 54 -21.93 15.11 7.85
CA VAL A 54 -22.94 15.42 6.82
C VAL A 54 -22.29 16.01 5.57
N LYS A 55 -21.27 16.87 5.73
CA LYS A 55 -20.57 17.53 4.62
C LYS A 55 -19.44 16.68 4.06
N GLY A 56 -19.24 16.71 2.74
CA GLY A 56 -18.23 15.91 2.02
C GLY A 56 -16.79 16.24 2.39
N ASP A 57 -16.44 17.53 2.43
CA ASP A 57 -15.05 17.96 2.64
C ASP A 57 -14.53 17.56 4.03
N GLU A 58 -15.37 17.70 5.06
CA GLU A 58 -15.06 17.31 6.44
C GLU A 58 -14.84 15.79 6.56
N LYS A 59 -15.57 14.96 5.78
CA LYS A 59 -15.39 13.51 5.75
C LYS A 59 -14.00 13.15 5.22
N PHE A 60 -13.64 13.69 4.07
CA PHE A 60 -12.40 13.32 3.38
C PHE A 60 -11.18 13.72 4.21
N ILE A 61 -11.16 14.95 4.72
CA ILE A 61 -10.09 15.44 5.60
C ILE A 61 -9.96 14.56 6.85
N TRP A 62 -11.07 14.12 7.43
CA TRP A 62 -11.04 13.23 8.59
C TRP A 62 -10.46 11.85 8.24
N VAL A 63 -10.81 11.29 7.07
CA VAL A 63 -10.28 9.99 6.60
C VAL A 63 -8.77 10.06 6.38
N VAL A 64 -8.28 11.09 5.69
CA VAL A 64 -6.84 11.31 5.43
C VAL A 64 -6.08 11.39 6.74
N ASN A 65 -6.52 12.26 7.65
CA ASN A 65 -5.90 12.42 8.96
C ASN A 65 -5.92 11.11 9.77
N LYS A 66 -7.05 10.39 9.77
CA LYS A 66 -7.15 9.16 10.56
C LYS A 66 -6.27 8.06 10.00
N PHE A 67 -6.21 7.92 8.67
CA PHE A 67 -5.37 6.95 7.99
C PHE A 67 -3.89 7.24 8.21
N TYR A 68 -3.45 8.48 7.99
CA TYR A 68 -2.07 8.90 8.20
C TYR A 68 -1.61 8.68 9.64
N ASN A 69 -2.48 8.93 10.62
CA ASN A 69 -2.18 8.67 12.03
C ASN A 69 -2.11 7.19 12.40
N MET A 70 -2.77 6.31 11.65
CA MET A 70 -2.67 4.85 11.82
C MET A 70 -1.40 4.27 11.19
N LEU A 71 -0.71 5.00 10.33
CA LEU A 71 0.54 4.55 9.73
C LEU A 71 1.63 4.42 10.80
N PRO A 72 2.39 3.30 10.81
CA PRO A 72 3.54 3.16 11.69
C PRO A 72 4.58 4.25 11.42
N GLU A 73 5.23 4.75 12.48
CA GLU A 73 6.14 5.90 12.41
C GLU A 73 7.31 5.70 11.44
N TYR A 74 7.79 4.46 11.30
CA TYR A 74 8.82 4.11 10.31
C TYR A 74 8.37 4.32 8.85
N THR A 75 7.06 4.26 8.56
CA THR A 75 6.51 4.51 7.22
C THR A 75 6.21 5.98 6.95
N LYS A 76 6.00 6.80 7.99
CA LYS A 76 5.75 8.25 7.83
C LYS A 76 6.95 8.99 7.23
N ASN A 77 8.15 8.46 7.42
CA ASN A 77 9.36 9.00 6.77
C ASN A 77 9.43 8.67 5.27
N LEU A 78 8.61 7.73 4.79
CA LEU A 78 8.57 7.29 3.39
C LEU A 78 7.40 7.88 2.61
N PHE A 79 6.32 8.27 3.29
CA PHE A 79 5.10 8.79 2.68
C PHE A 79 4.70 10.11 3.34
N THR A 80 4.52 11.14 2.52
CA THR A 80 4.00 12.44 2.96
C THR A 80 2.49 12.36 3.18
N GLU A 81 1.92 13.37 3.84
CA GLU A 81 0.47 13.51 3.97
C GLU A 81 -0.21 13.62 2.60
N GLU A 82 0.43 14.29 1.63
CA GLU A 82 -0.02 14.40 0.24
C GLU A 82 -0.06 13.04 -0.46
N ASP A 83 0.90 12.14 -0.21
CA ASP A 83 0.88 10.78 -0.76
C ASP A 83 -0.32 9.98 -0.24
N VAL A 84 -0.65 10.15 1.05
CA VAL A 84 -1.82 9.51 1.66
C VAL A 84 -3.12 10.09 1.11
N GLU A 85 -3.19 11.40 0.95
CA GLU A 85 -4.33 12.07 0.32
C GLU A 85 -4.60 11.53 -1.09
N ASN A 86 -3.55 11.50 -1.92
CA ASN A 86 -3.62 10.95 -3.28
C ASN A 86 -4.02 9.47 -3.31
N PHE A 87 -3.50 8.67 -2.38
CA PHE A 87 -3.86 7.26 -2.26
C PHE A 87 -5.35 7.06 -1.92
N ILE A 88 -5.86 7.86 -0.98
CA ILE A 88 -7.26 7.80 -0.55
C ILE A 88 -8.18 8.30 -1.66
N GLN A 89 -7.82 9.41 -2.34
CA GLN A 89 -8.57 9.92 -3.49
C GLN A 89 -8.65 8.87 -4.61
N LYS A 90 -7.52 8.26 -4.98
CA LYS A 90 -7.51 7.18 -5.98
C LYS A 90 -8.34 5.99 -5.56
N SER A 91 -8.30 5.63 -4.28
CA SER A 91 -9.12 4.52 -3.75
C SER A 91 -10.61 4.84 -3.80
N PHE A 92 -10.99 6.10 -3.59
CA PHE A 92 -12.36 6.59 -3.73
C PHE A 92 -12.81 6.58 -5.20
N ASP A 93 -12.00 7.10 -6.10
CA ASP A 93 -12.28 7.11 -7.54
C ASP A 93 -12.43 5.69 -8.09
N GLU A 94 -11.60 4.74 -7.63
CA GLU A 94 -11.74 3.33 -7.98
C GLU A 94 -13.08 2.73 -7.52
N ILE A 95 -13.58 3.09 -6.33
CA ILE A 95 -14.91 2.67 -5.89
C ILE A 95 -15.97 3.30 -6.78
N LYS A 96 -15.84 4.60 -7.08
CA LYS A 96 -16.81 5.34 -7.88
C LYS A 96 -16.95 4.75 -9.28
N ASP A 97 -15.82 4.46 -9.94
CA ASP A 97 -15.77 3.80 -11.25
C ASP A 97 -16.53 2.46 -11.22
N ILE A 98 -16.25 1.62 -10.21
CA ILE A 98 -16.92 0.32 -10.04
C ILE A 98 -18.43 0.49 -9.76
N LEU A 99 -18.84 1.54 -9.03
CA LEU A 99 -20.25 1.78 -8.73
C LEU A 99 -21.02 2.35 -9.94
N ASP A 100 -20.36 3.12 -10.80
CA ASP A 100 -21.00 3.79 -11.93
C ASP A 100 -21.36 2.80 -13.07
N ASP A 101 -20.46 1.87 -13.43
CA ASP A 101 -20.69 0.93 -14.55
C ASP A 101 -20.40 -0.55 -14.24
N GLY A 102 -19.98 -0.87 -13.01
CA GLY A 102 -19.61 -2.24 -12.61
C GLY A 102 -18.26 -2.71 -13.16
N MET A 103 -17.51 -1.85 -13.87
CA MET A 103 -16.23 -2.15 -14.49
C MET A 103 -15.13 -1.24 -13.93
N LYS A 104 -13.88 -1.72 -13.97
CA LYS A 104 -12.70 -0.91 -13.61
C LYS A 104 -12.00 -0.47 -14.89
N ASN A 105 -12.51 0.56 -15.54
CA ASN A 105 -12.02 1.06 -16.84
C ASN A 105 -11.65 2.56 -16.82
N ASN A 106 -11.72 3.21 -15.66
CA ASN A 106 -11.58 4.66 -15.48
C ASN A 106 -12.57 5.46 -16.37
N SER A 107 -13.74 4.89 -16.67
CA SER A 107 -14.78 5.59 -17.41
C SER A 107 -15.55 6.48 -16.45
N ILE A 108 -14.92 7.58 -16.07
CA ILE A 108 -15.61 8.66 -15.36
C ILE A 108 -16.52 9.32 -16.39
N ASN A 109 -17.76 8.83 -16.52
CA ASN A 109 -18.80 9.57 -17.23
C ASN A 109 -19.03 10.87 -16.45
N LYS A 110 -18.63 11.97 -17.08
CA LYS A 110 -18.81 13.35 -16.59
C LYS A 110 -20.28 13.74 -16.56
#